data_AF-B5JH01-F1
#
_entry.id   AF-B5JH01-F1
#
_cell.length_a   1.000
_cell.length_b   1.000
_cell.length_c   1.000
_cell.angle_alpha   90.00
_cell.angle_beta   90.00
_cell.angle_gamma   90.00
#
_symmetry.space_group_name_H-M   'P 1'
#
loop_
_entity.id
_entity.type
_entity.pdbx_description
1 polymer ?
#
loop_
_entity_poly.entity_id
_entity_poly.type
_entity_poly.pdbx_seq_one_letter_code
_entity_poly.pdbx_strand_id
1 'polypeptide(L)'
;MNPKTLNFALVVIVFILGVFAFRQRIEIAELRETLALKPVAPPSESDIPDASKLASTPPAELTEPTIDAVMEAEPARPERDRERVMRDLSSMMENPQMNEIMQASQKATLEVMYKDLLDAYDFTPEERSHFMDLLMARQMFRVETSMKMMGGGSSPEEMKLLGDEMKEYDQQVKAEIDTFLNNKEDSGEFEFFEKTIAERMSLSGFKSSMAQAGKPIEPATERQLLEIMADQKDSFSFKSDLADDQNYDMGASRFSDENIQAFENDLSELHNIIAEEAQALLDPEQLAALVQSLEGMRNMQLSQLRMAANMFAPKPEE
;
A
#
# COMPACT_ATOMS: atom_id res chain seq x y z
N MET A 1 19.01 -14.33 1.93
CA MET A 1 17.87 -13.50 2.38
C MET A 1 16.85 -14.40 3.07
N ASN A 2 16.47 -14.10 4.31
CA ASN A 2 15.42 -14.88 4.99
C ASN A 2 14.09 -14.47 4.36
N PRO A 3 13.26 -15.39 3.83
CA PRO A 3 12.01 -15.05 3.12
C PRO A 3 10.89 -14.51 4.03
N LYS A 4 11.23 -14.02 5.24
CA LYS A 4 10.34 -13.76 6.38
C LYS A 4 10.11 -12.28 6.72
N THR A 5 10.76 -11.35 6.04
CA THR A 5 10.61 -9.90 6.32
C THR A 5 10.02 -9.10 5.16
N LEU A 6 9.87 -9.73 3.98
CA LEU A 6 9.36 -9.11 2.77
C LEU A 6 7.82 -9.10 2.70
N ASN A 7 7.13 -10.04 3.36
CA ASN A 7 5.66 -10.13 3.27
C ASN A 7 4.93 -9.28 4.33
N PHE A 8 5.56 -8.99 5.48
CA PHE A 8 5.02 -8.07 6.49
C PHE A 8 4.87 -6.64 5.93
N ALA A 9 5.85 -6.20 5.12
CA ALA A 9 5.78 -4.94 4.40
C ALA A 9 4.54 -4.88 3.49
N LEU A 10 4.07 -6.01 2.97
CA LEU A 10 3.08 -6.08 1.91
C LEU A 10 1.64 -6.05 2.38
N VAL A 11 1.31 -6.71 3.49
CA VAL A 11 -0.01 -6.54 4.14
C VAL A 11 -0.17 -5.09 4.58
N VAL A 12 0.90 -4.49 5.10
CA VAL A 12 0.95 -3.06 5.46
C VAL A 12 0.90 -2.16 4.22
N ILE A 13 1.55 -2.49 3.10
CA ILE A 13 1.48 -1.72 1.84
C ILE A 13 0.09 -1.81 1.20
N VAL A 14 -0.56 -2.98 1.16
CA VAL A 14 -1.94 -3.11 0.63
C VAL A 14 -2.93 -2.32 1.51
N PHE A 15 -2.75 -2.34 2.83
CA PHE A 15 -3.55 -1.54 3.75
C PHE A 15 -3.25 -0.03 3.65
N ILE A 16 -1.98 0.37 3.53
CA ILE A 16 -1.54 1.77 3.33
C ILE A 16 -2.01 2.30 1.97
N LEU A 17 -1.95 1.51 0.90
CA LEU A 17 -2.50 1.89 -0.40
C LEU A 17 -4.02 2.01 -0.34
N GLY A 18 -4.70 1.14 0.42
CA GLY A 18 -6.12 1.27 0.73
C GLY A 18 -6.45 2.57 1.48
N VAL A 19 -5.67 2.93 2.51
CA VAL A 19 -5.83 4.17 3.30
C VAL A 19 -5.47 5.41 2.48
N PHE A 20 -4.44 5.34 1.63
CA PHE A 20 -4.02 6.43 0.74
C PHE A 20 -5.07 6.69 -0.36
N ALA A 21 -5.59 5.63 -0.99
CA ALA A 21 -6.69 5.74 -1.96
C ALA A 21 -7.98 6.25 -1.30
N PHE A 22 -8.25 5.87 -0.05
CA PHE A 22 -9.38 6.40 0.73
C PHE A 22 -9.22 7.89 1.06
N ARG A 23 -8.03 8.34 1.45
CA ARG A 23 -7.74 9.77 1.66
C ARG A 23 -7.86 10.58 0.37
N GLN A 24 -7.31 10.11 -0.74
CA GLN A 24 -7.46 10.79 -2.02
C GLN A 24 -8.92 10.91 -2.46
N ARG A 25 -9.76 9.91 -2.19
CA ARG A 25 -11.20 10.00 -2.47
C ARG A 25 -11.91 11.08 -1.65
N ILE A 26 -11.52 11.28 -0.39
CA ILE A 26 -12.07 12.35 0.46
C ILE A 26 -11.65 13.72 -0.10
N GLU A 27 -10.37 13.92 -0.43
CA GLU A 27 -9.88 15.18 -1.01
C GLU A 27 -10.54 15.47 -2.37
N ILE A 28 -10.73 14.46 -3.22
CA ILE A 28 -11.45 14.62 -4.49
C ILE A 28 -12.92 14.95 -4.27
N ALA A 29 -13.56 14.39 -3.24
CA ALA A 29 -14.94 14.71 -2.90
C ALA A 29 -15.07 16.17 -2.42
N GLU A 30 -14.17 16.63 -1.55
CA GLU A 30 -14.11 18.03 -1.09
C GLU A 30 -13.78 19.00 -2.24
N LEU A 31 -12.88 18.64 -3.14
CA LEU A 31 -12.58 19.42 -4.35
C LEU A 31 -13.79 19.48 -5.30
N ARG A 32 -14.56 18.40 -5.42
CA ARG A 32 -15.80 18.40 -6.21
C ARG A 32 -16.90 19.23 -5.56
N GLU A 33 -17.01 19.21 -4.24
CA GLU A 33 -17.98 20.02 -3.50
C GLU A 33 -17.64 21.52 -3.59
N THR A 34 -16.35 21.88 -3.45
CA THR A 34 -15.88 23.26 -3.61
C THR A 34 -15.98 23.78 -5.05
N LEU A 35 -15.85 22.90 -6.06
CA LEU A 35 -16.11 23.23 -7.45
C LEU A 35 -17.62 23.33 -7.77
N ALA A 36 -18.46 22.50 -7.14
CA ALA A 36 -19.91 22.56 -7.29
C ALA A 36 -20.56 23.75 -6.58
N LEU A 37 -19.92 24.27 -5.51
CA LEU A 37 -20.38 25.45 -4.78
C LEU A 37 -19.85 26.78 -5.33
N LYS A 38 -18.98 26.76 -6.35
CA LYS A 38 -18.48 27.96 -7.01
C LYS A 38 -19.37 28.26 -8.23
N PRO A 39 -20.31 29.22 -8.16
CA PRO A 39 -21.09 29.59 -9.33
C PRO A 39 -20.13 30.14 -10.40
N VAL A 40 -20.05 29.45 -11.53
CA VAL A 40 -19.40 29.95 -12.74
C VAL A 40 -20.20 31.17 -13.18
N ALA A 41 -19.64 32.35 -13.02
CA ALA A 41 -20.19 33.56 -13.61
C ALA A 41 -20.22 33.39 -15.14
N PRO A 42 -21.34 33.68 -15.83
CA PRO A 42 -21.42 33.51 -17.26
C PRO A 42 -20.41 34.44 -17.96
N PRO A 43 -19.78 33.98 -19.06
CA PRO A 43 -18.85 34.79 -19.82
C PRO A 43 -19.54 36.03 -20.41
N SER A 44 -18.84 37.17 -20.38
CA SER A 44 -19.30 38.41 -21.03
C SER A 44 -19.40 38.23 -22.55
N GLU A 45 -20.47 38.78 -23.10
CA GLU A 45 -21.01 38.64 -24.46
C GLU A 45 -20.19 39.38 -25.54
N SER A 46 -18.85 39.33 -25.52
CA SER A 46 -18.03 40.09 -26.48
C SER A 46 -17.03 39.29 -27.31
N ASP A 47 -16.91 37.96 -27.15
CA ASP A 47 -15.90 37.18 -27.89
C ASP A 47 -16.44 35.86 -28.47
N ILE A 48 -17.43 35.92 -29.37
CA ILE A 48 -17.79 34.78 -30.23
C ILE A 48 -17.71 35.22 -31.71
N PRO A 49 -16.80 34.65 -32.52
CA PRO A 49 -16.86 34.77 -33.97
C PRO A 49 -18.01 33.92 -34.53
N ASP A 50 -18.70 34.53 -35.48
CA ASP A 50 -19.84 34.06 -36.27
C ASP A 50 -19.77 32.57 -36.69
N ALA A 51 -20.68 31.77 -36.14
CA ALA A 51 -20.91 30.37 -36.51
C ALA A 51 -22.24 30.21 -37.31
N SER A 52 -22.55 31.15 -38.19
CA SER A 52 -23.61 30.96 -39.18
C SER A 52 -23.10 30.12 -40.38
N LYS A 53 -22.93 28.81 -40.18
CA LYS A 53 -22.98 27.76 -41.21
C LYS A 53 -22.84 26.37 -40.59
N LEU A 54 -23.98 25.75 -40.30
CA LEU A 54 -24.35 24.41 -40.77
C LEU A 54 -25.68 24.05 -40.11
N ALA A 55 -26.72 24.07 -40.94
CA ALA A 55 -28.08 23.73 -40.56
C ALA A 55 -28.32 22.22 -40.65
N SER A 56 -29.32 21.80 -39.87
CA SER A 56 -30.32 20.77 -40.18
C SER A 56 -30.08 19.34 -39.68
N THR A 57 -30.74 19.00 -38.57
CA THR A 57 -31.54 17.75 -38.47
C THR A 57 -32.61 17.90 -37.35
N PRO A 58 -33.83 17.32 -37.51
CA PRO A 58 -35.00 17.63 -36.67
C PRO A 58 -35.10 16.78 -35.36
N PRO A 59 -35.98 17.16 -34.41
CA PRO A 59 -35.98 16.64 -33.04
C PRO A 59 -36.79 15.33 -32.91
N ALA A 60 -36.21 14.34 -32.21
CA ALA A 60 -36.92 13.14 -31.78
C ALA A 60 -37.44 13.32 -30.34
N GLU A 61 -38.72 13.68 -30.28
CA GLU A 61 -39.77 13.22 -29.36
C GLU A 61 -39.35 12.56 -28.02
N LEU A 62 -39.55 13.32 -26.94
CA LEU A 62 -39.59 12.87 -25.56
C LEU A 62 -40.80 11.95 -25.34
N THR A 63 -40.55 10.72 -24.89
CA THR A 63 -41.56 9.89 -24.22
C THR A 63 -41.11 9.66 -22.78
N GLU A 64 -41.82 10.30 -21.85
CA GLU A 64 -41.77 9.96 -20.42
C GLU A 64 -42.54 8.65 -20.18
N PRO A 65 -42.07 7.82 -19.23
CA PRO A 65 -42.99 7.09 -18.38
C PRO A 65 -42.76 7.45 -16.91
N THR A 66 -43.75 8.17 -16.40
CA THR A 66 -44.39 8.07 -15.08
C THR A 66 -43.68 7.25 -14.01
N ILE A 67 -43.18 7.95 -12.98
CA ILE A 67 -42.80 7.36 -11.70
C ILE A 67 -44.04 7.42 -10.79
N ASP A 68 -44.60 6.27 -10.44
CA ASP A 68 -45.50 6.16 -9.30
C ASP A 68 -45.24 4.86 -8.51
N ALA A 69 -44.90 5.06 -7.23
CA ALA A 69 -44.97 4.16 -6.07
C ALA A 69 -44.11 2.86 -6.12
N VAL A 70 -43.34 2.46 -5.10
CA VAL A 70 -43.57 2.49 -3.64
C VAL A 70 -42.20 2.52 -2.94
N MET A 71 -41.96 3.51 -2.07
CA MET A 71 -40.92 3.45 -1.05
C MET A 71 -41.41 2.57 0.09
N GLU A 72 -40.95 1.32 0.12
CA GLU A 72 -41.00 0.47 1.31
C GLU A 72 -39.58 0.38 1.87
N ALA A 73 -39.37 0.95 3.04
CA ALA A 73 -38.09 0.97 3.72
C ALA A 73 -37.80 -0.41 4.32
N GLU A 74 -36.97 -1.20 3.64
CA GLU A 74 -36.39 -2.45 4.18
C GLU A 74 -35.13 -2.10 5.01
N PRO A 75 -34.97 -2.61 6.25
CA PRO A 75 -33.76 -2.36 7.05
C PRO A 75 -32.53 -3.05 6.43
N ALA A 76 -31.38 -2.37 6.52
CA ALA A 76 -30.11 -2.78 5.93
C ALA A 76 -29.63 -4.16 6.42
N ARG A 77 -29.34 -5.07 5.48
CA ARG A 77 -28.72 -6.38 5.74
C ARG A 77 -27.23 -6.32 5.35
N PRO A 78 -26.28 -6.67 6.24
CA PRO A 78 -24.84 -6.51 6.02
C PRO A 78 -24.21 -7.51 5.03
N GLU A 79 -24.92 -8.56 4.58
CA GLU A 79 -24.40 -9.48 3.56
C GLU A 79 -24.45 -8.90 2.14
N ARG A 80 -25.42 -8.01 1.86
CA ARG A 80 -25.55 -7.37 0.54
C ARG A 80 -24.36 -6.46 0.23
N ASP A 81 -23.67 -5.93 1.23
CA ASP A 81 -22.57 -4.97 1.01
C ASP A 81 -21.25 -5.65 0.64
N ARG A 82 -20.89 -6.80 1.24
CA ARG A 82 -19.66 -7.53 0.88
C ARG A 82 -19.77 -8.18 -0.50
N GLU A 83 -20.89 -8.82 -0.81
CA GLU A 83 -21.13 -9.42 -2.12
C GLU A 83 -21.28 -8.38 -3.23
N ARG A 84 -21.87 -7.22 -2.94
CA ARG A 84 -21.97 -6.12 -3.89
C ARG A 84 -20.62 -5.45 -4.11
N VAL A 85 -19.82 -5.23 -3.06
CA VAL A 85 -18.44 -4.73 -3.20
C VAL A 85 -17.57 -5.71 -3.99
N MET A 86 -17.68 -7.02 -3.74
CA MET A 86 -16.95 -8.04 -4.51
C MET A 86 -17.44 -8.14 -5.97
N ARG A 87 -18.75 -8.03 -6.22
CA ARG A 87 -19.32 -8.05 -7.58
C ARG A 87 -18.98 -6.78 -8.35
N ASP A 88 -19.04 -5.62 -7.70
CA ASP A 88 -18.66 -4.33 -8.28
C ASP A 88 -17.15 -4.30 -8.59
N LEU A 89 -16.31 -4.86 -7.71
CA LEU A 89 -14.87 -5.04 -7.94
C LEU A 89 -14.58 -6.01 -9.11
N SER A 90 -15.29 -7.14 -9.17
CA SER A 90 -15.18 -8.10 -10.29
C SER A 90 -15.59 -7.46 -11.62
N SER A 91 -16.67 -6.69 -11.63
CA SER A 91 -17.14 -5.97 -12.83
C SER A 91 -16.18 -4.85 -13.27
N MET A 92 -15.43 -4.27 -12.32
CA MET A 92 -14.36 -3.32 -12.63
C MET A 92 -13.13 -4.01 -13.22
N MET A 93 -12.75 -5.21 -12.75
CA MET A 93 -11.64 -6.00 -13.30
C MET A 93 -11.92 -6.60 -14.68
N GLU A 94 -13.18 -6.73 -15.09
CA GLU A 94 -13.55 -7.21 -16.43
C GLU A 94 -13.52 -6.10 -17.49
N ASN A 95 -13.40 -4.82 -17.10
CA ASN A 95 -13.29 -3.71 -18.02
C ASN A 95 -11.82 -3.48 -18.44
N PRO A 96 -11.44 -3.71 -19.71
CA PRO A 96 -10.06 -3.60 -20.16
C PRO A 96 -9.48 -2.20 -19.99
N GLN A 97 -10.30 -1.15 -20.15
CA GLN A 97 -9.85 0.23 -19.93
C GLN A 97 -9.57 0.52 -18.45
N MET A 98 -10.34 -0.08 -17.53
CA MET A 98 -10.11 0.06 -16.09
C MET A 98 -8.86 -0.71 -15.67
N ASN A 99 -8.62 -1.90 -16.23
CA ASN A 99 -7.39 -2.67 -16.00
C ASN A 99 -6.15 -1.91 -16.45
N GLU A 100 -6.17 -1.27 -17.62
CA GLU A 100 -5.07 -0.43 -18.09
C GLU A 100 -4.79 0.74 -17.13
N ILE A 101 -5.84 1.42 -16.67
CA ILE A 101 -5.70 2.51 -15.68
C ILE A 101 -5.14 1.99 -14.36
N MET A 102 -5.62 0.85 -13.86
CA MET A 102 -5.13 0.24 -12.63
C MET A 102 -3.66 -0.18 -12.74
N GLN A 103 -3.26 -0.78 -13.87
CA GLN A 103 -1.87 -1.15 -14.13
C GLN A 103 -0.97 0.09 -14.19
N ALA A 104 -1.39 1.14 -14.90
CA ALA A 104 -0.64 2.40 -14.97
C ALA A 104 -0.48 3.04 -13.58
N SER A 105 -1.54 3.05 -12.77
CA SER A 105 -1.50 3.56 -11.39
C SER A 105 -0.55 2.76 -10.50
N GLN A 106 -0.57 1.43 -10.61
CA GLN A 106 0.33 0.57 -9.86
C GLN A 106 1.79 0.75 -10.31
N LYS A 107 2.02 0.99 -11.61
CA LYS A 107 3.36 1.23 -12.17
C LYS A 107 3.92 2.52 -11.62
N ALA A 108 3.15 3.60 -11.65
CA ALA A 108 3.55 4.88 -11.07
C ALA A 108 3.87 4.76 -9.57
N THR A 109 3.09 3.96 -8.84
CA THR A 109 3.35 3.71 -7.41
C THR A 109 4.67 2.97 -7.19
N LEU A 110 4.92 1.91 -7.97
CA LEU A 110 6.18 1.17 -7.92
C LEU A 110 7.35 2.07 -8.35
N GLU A 111 7.20 2.92 -9.37
CA GLU A 111 8.26 3.83 -9.80
C GLU A 111 8.67 4.82 -8.69
N VAL A 112 7.70 5.31 -7.92
CA VAL A 112 8.00 6.15 -6.75
C VAL A 112 8.70 5.34 -5.66
N MET A 113 8.22 4.12 -5.40
CA MET A 113 8.76 3.26 -4.35
C MET A 113 10.20 2.84 -4.65
N TYR A 114 10.51 2.52 -5.90
CA TYR A 114 11.84 2.10 -6.36
C TYR A 114 12.68 3.26 -6.89
N LYS A 115 12.25 4.51 -6.71
CA LYS A 115 12.89 5.68 -7.31
C LYS A 115 14.39 5.74 -7.02
N ASP A 116 14.78 5.60 -5.75
CA ASP A 116 16.19 5.69 -5.33
C ASP A 116 17.04 4.61 -6.02
N LEU A 117 16.49 3.41 -6.22
CA LEU A 117 17.16 2.32 -6.91
C LEU A 117 17.26 2.60 -8.43
N LEU A 118 16.16 3.05 -9.04
CA LEU A 118 16.11 3.37 -10.46
C LEU A 118 17.01 4.55 -10.84
N ASP A 119 17.22 5.49 -9.91
CA ASP A 119 18.14 6.62 -10.11
C ASP A 119 19.61 6.21 -9.89
N ALA A 120 19.85 5.17 -9.07
CA ALA A 120 21.19 4.62 -8.85
C ALA A 120 21.69 3.79 -10.04
N TYR A 121 20.77 3.15 -10.77
CA TYR A 121 21.08 2.40 -11.98
C TYR A 121 21.08 3.29 -13.22
N ASP A 122 22.09 3.12 -14.08
CA ASP A 122 22.19 3.82 -15.37
C ASP A 122 21.39 3.10 -16.47
N PHE A 123 20.11 2.83 -16.21
CA PHE A 123 19.24 2.13 -17.15
C PHE A 123 18.88 3.00 -18.35
N THR A 124 18.89 2.40 -19.54
CA THR A 124 18.15 2.92 -20.69
C THR A 124 16.63 2.92 -20.41
N PRO A 125 15.84 3.73 -21.14
CA PRO A 125 14.38 3.72 -21.00
C PRO A 125 13.77 2.32 -21.17
N GLU A 126 14.32 1.51 -22.08
CA GLU A 126 13.89 0.15 -22.34
C GLU A 126 14.23 -0.80 -21.18
N GLU A 127 15.45 -0.72 -20.65
CA GLU A 127 15.89 -1.48 -19.47
C GLU A 127 15.06 -1.14 -18.23
N ARG A 128 14.84 0.16 -18.00
CA ARG A 128 13.99 0.63 -16.91
C ARG A 128 12.56 0.10 -17.05
N SER A 129 11.99 0.13 -18.25
CA SER A 129 10.65 -0.42 -18.46
C SER A 129 10.62 -1.93 -18.17
N HIS A 130 11.59 -2.69 -18.68
CA HIS A 130 11.65 -4.13 -18.47
C HIS A 130 11.79 -4.49 -16.99
N PHE A 131 12.68 -3.80 -16.26
CA PHE A 131 12.82 -3.98 -14.82
C PHE A 131 11.51 -3.68 -14.07
N MET A 132 10.82 -2.60 -14.43
CA MET A 132 9.53 -2.27 -13.83
C MET A 132 8.43 -3.30 -14.17
N ASP A 133 8.48 -3.89 -15.36
CA ASP A 133 7.51 -4.92 -15.76
C ASP A 133 7.72 -6.21 -14.96
N LEU A 134 8.97 -6.57 -14.61
CA LEU A 134 9.26 -7.68 -13.69
C LEU A 134 8.72 -7.43 -12.28
N LEU A 135 8.95 -6.23 -11.74
CA LEU A 135 8.41 -5.83 -10.43
C LEU A 135 6.88 -5.83 -10.41
N MET A 136 6.26 -5.35 -11.50
CA MET A 136 4.82 -5.35 -11.66
C MET A 136 4.26 -6.77 -11.70
N ALA A 137 4.88 -7.67 -12.47
CA ALA A 137 4.44 -9.07 -12.57
C ALA A 137 4.42 -9.73 -11.20
N ARG A 138 5.49 -9.53 -10.40
CA ARG A 138 5.54 -9.95 -8.99
C ARG A 138 4.42 -9.36 -8.15
N GLN A 139 4.19 -8.05 -8.23
CA GLN A 139 3.14 -7.39 -7.46
C GLN A 139 1.74 -7.90 -7.84
N MET A 140 1.45 -8.08 -9.13
CA MET A 140 0.16 -8.60 -9.59
C MET A 140 -0.07 -10.01 -9.07
N PHE A 141 0.93 -10.88 -9.19
CA PHE A 141 0.86 -12.25 -8.68
C PHE A 141 0.55 -12.27 -7.18
N ARG A 142 1.26 -11.44 -6.40
CA ARG A 142 1.04 -11.32 -4.96
C ARG A 142 -0.37 -10.83 -4.62
N VAL A 143 -0.88 -9.85 -5.34
CA VAL A 143 -2.26 -9.34 -5.15
C VAL A 143 -3.29 -10.43 -5.48
N GLU A 144 -3.16 -11.11 -6.61
CA GLU A 144 -4.07 -12.18 -7.03
C GLU A 144 -4.07 -13.32 -6.00
N THR A 145 -2.89 -13.76 -5.56
CA THR A 145 -2.74 -14.83 -4.57
C THR A 145 -3.29 -14.41 -3.20
N SER A 146 -3.05 -13.16 -2.78
CA SER A 146 -3.62 -12.63 -1.53
C SER A 146 -5.16 -12.54 -1.58
N MET A 147 -5.73 -12.17 -2.73
CA MET A 147 -7.18 -12.17 -2.92
C MET A 147 -7.78 -13.58 -2.83
N LYS A 148 -7.09 -14.59 -3.38
CA LYS A 148 -7.48 -16.01 -3.23
C LYS A 148 -7.49 -16.43 -1.76
N MET A 149 -6.45 -16.06 -0.99
CA MET A 149 -6.37 -16.34 0.44
C MET A 149 -7.52 -15.68 1.24
N MET A 150 -7.88 -14.43 0.91
CA MET A 150 -8.96 -13.69 1.58
C MET A 150 -10.38 -14.06 1.09
N GLY A 151 -10.50 -14.81 0.01
CA GLY A 151 -11.77 -15.19 -0.64
C GLY A 151 -12.68 -16.09 0.19
N GLY A 152 -12.24 -16.55 1.37
CA GLY A 152 -13.10 -17.19 2.37
C GLY A 152 -13.43 -18.67 2.12
N GLY A 153 -12.74 -19.33 1.19
CA GLY A 153 -12.93 -20.74 0.87
C GLY A 153 -11.71 -21.64 1.05
N SER A 154 -10.54 -21.08 1.36
CA SER A 154 -9.29 -21.83 1.42
C SER A 154 -9.16 -22.58 2.75
N SER A 155 -9.00 -23.90 2.66
CA SER A 155 -8.52 -24.74 3.76
C SER A 155 -7.09 -24.33 4.18
N PRO A 156 -6.63 -24.69 5.39
CA PRO A 156 -5.25 -24.45 5.82
C PRO A 156 -4.20 -25.02 4.85
N GLU A 157 -4.52 -26.14 4.18
CA GLU A 157 -3.65 -26.77 3.18
C GLU A 157 -3.57 -25.93 1.91
N GLU A 158 -4.69 -25.37 1.44
CA GLU A 158 -4.73 -24.46 0.28
C GLU A 158 -4.03 -23.12 0.59
N MET A 159 -4.20 -22.58 1.80
CA MET A 159 -3.46 -21.36 2.20
C MET A 159 -1.95 -21.58 2.18
N LYS A 160 -1.50 -22.74 2.66
CA LYS A 160 -0.09 -23.11 2.62
C LYS A 160 0.41 -23.24 1.18
N LEU A 161 -0.35 -23.92 0.31
CA LEU A 161 0.00 -24.07 -1.10
C LEU A 161 0.14 -22.71 -1.80
N LEU A 162 -0.82 -21.80 -1.59
CA LEU A 162 -0.77 -20.44 -2.14
C LEU A 162 0.44 -19.65 -1.61
N GLY A 163 0.82 -19.85 -0.34
CA GLY A 163 2.04 -19.27 0.23
C GLY A 163 3.32 -19.81 -0.41
N ASP A 164 3.39 -21.13 -0.63
CA ASP A 164 4.50 -21.78 -1.31
C ASP A 164 4.61 -21.32 -2.79
N GLU A 165 3.48 -21.19 -3.50
CA GLU A 165 3.42 -20.65 -4.88
C GLU A 165 3.93 -19.20 -4.94
N MET A 166 3.52 -18.35 -3.99
CA MET A 166 4.01 -16.97 -3.88
C MET A 166 5.52 -16.91 -3.69
N LYS A 167 6.06 -17.78 -2.83
CA LYS A 167 7.49 -17.85 -2.58
C LYS A 167 8.27 -18.35 -3.80
N GLU A 168 7.76 -19.34 -4.51
CA GLU A 168 8.38 -19.85 -5.73
C GLU A 168 8.40 -18.78 -6.83
N TYR A 169 7.27 -18.09 -7.03
CA TYR A 169 7.18 -17.01 -8.00
C TYR A 169 8.11 -15.83 -7.67
N ASP A 170 8.21 -15.45 -6.39
CA ASP A 170 9.15 -14.43 -5.94
C ASP A 170 10.61 -14.81 -6.23
N GLN A 171 10.97 -16.07 -6.03
CA GLN A 171 12.31 -16.58 -6.34
C GLN A 171 12.58 -16.58 -7.85
N GLN A 172 11.58 -16.93 -8.66
CA GLN A 172 11.69 -16.86 -10.11
C GLN A 172 11.94 -15.43 -10.58
N VAL A 173 11.09 -14.48 -10.17
CA VAL A 173 11.24 -13.07 -10.56
C VAL A 173 12.58 -12.51 -10.07
N LYS A 174 13.01 -12.87 -8.85
CA LYS A 174 14.34 -12.48 -8.36
C LYS A 174 15.46 -13.02 -9.26
N ALA A 175 15.41 -14.28 -9.68
CA ALA A 175 16.43 -14.85 -10.56
C ALA A 175 16.44 -14.19 -11.96
N GLU A 176 15.27 -13.80 -12.47
CA GLU A 176 15.14 -13.03 -13.71
C GLU A 176 15.75 -11.63 -13.55
N ILE A 177 15.48 -10.93 -12.44
CA ILE A 177 16.10 -9.64 -12.12
C ILE A 177 17.62 -9.77 -11.99
N ASP A 178 18.13 -10.77 -11.25
CA ASP A 178 19.56 -10.97 -11.07
C ASP A 178 20.26 -11.24 -12.42
N THR A 179 19.59 -11.98 -13.31
CA THR A 179 20.07 -12.25 -14.68
C THR A 179 20.03 -10.99 -15.55
N PHE A 180 18.96 -10.19 -15.44
CA PHE A 180 18.81 -8.91 -16.15
C PHE A 180 19.88 -7.89 -15.73
N LEU A 181 20.11 -7.73 -14.43
CA LEU A 181 21.12 -6.82 -13.89
C LEU A 181 22.52 -7.26 -14.33
N ASN A 182 22.78 -8.56 -14.43
CA ASN A 182 24.04 -9.16 -14.93
C ASN A 182 25.31 -8.57 -14.28
N ASN A 183 25.17 -8.03 -13.07
CA ASN A 183 26.20 -7.37 -12.30
C ASN A 183 25.98 -7.70 -10.82
N LYS A 184 27.01 -8.25 -10.18
CA LYS A 184 26.94 -8.69 -8.79
C LYS A 184 26.74 -7.52 -7.81
N GLU A 185 27.30 -6.35 -8.12
CA GLU A 185 27.11 -5.14 -7.30
C GLU A 185 25.66 -4.67 -7.39
N ASP A 186 25.12 -4.58 -8.60
CA ASP A 186 23.73 -4.16 -8.82
C ASP A 186 22.74 -5.17 -8.20
N SER A 187 22.97 -6.48 -8.36
CA SER A 187 22.17 -7.51 -7.68
C SER A 187 22.25 -7.38 -6.16
N GLY A 188 23.43 -7.07 -5.61
CA GLY A 188 23.61 -6.84 -4.18
C GLY A 188 22.85 -5.61 -3.68
N GLU A 189 22.85 -4.52 -4.46
CA GLU A 189 22.10 -3.31 -4.13
C GLU A 189 20.59 -3.54 -4.23
N PHE A 190 20.13 -4.29 -5.23
CA PHE A 190 18.74 -4.71 -5.34
C PHE A 190 18.30 -5.54 -4.14
N GLU A 191 19.10 -6.53 -3.73
CA GLU A 191 18.82 -7.35 -2.54
C GLU A 191 18.75 -6.50 -1.26
N PHE A 192 19.69 -5.58 -1.08
CA PHE A 192 19.69 -4.65 0.05
C PHE A 192 18.45 -3.75 0.02
N PHE A 193 18.10 -3.21 -1.14
CA PHE A 193 16.94 -2.36 -1.33
C PHE A 193 15.65 -3.10 -0.96
N GLU A 194 15.46 -4.31 -1.48
CA GLU A 194 14.32 -5.18 -1.17
C GLU A 194 14.24 -5.51 0.31
N LYS A 195 15.39 -5.86 0.92
CA LYS A 195 15.47 -6.17 2.35
C LYS A 195 15.03 -4.99 3.23
N THR A 196 15.32 -3.77 2.79
CA THR A 196 15.14 -2.55 3.58
C THR A 196 13.90 -1.74 3.17
N ILE A 197 13.02 -2.26 2.33
CA ILE A 197 11.90 -1.48 1.78
C ILE A 197 10.96 -0.96 2.87
N ALA A 198 10.69 -1.78 3.90
CA ALA A 198 9.86 -1.38 5.03
C ALA A 198 10.56 -0.30 5.88
N GLU A 199 11.86 -0.46 6.11
CA GLU A 199 12.69 0.47 6.86
C GLU A 199 12.82 1.81 6.12
N ARG A 200 12.89 1.81 4.78
CA ARG A 200 12.88 3.02 3.94
C ARG A 200 11.57 3.78 4.04
N MET A 201 10.44 3.07 3.97
CA MET A 201 9.12 3.69 4.21
C MET A 201 9.07 4.30 5.61
N SER A 202 9.62 3.60 6.59
CA SER A 202 9.68 4.00 7.99
C SER A 202 10.55 5.25 8.22
N LEU A 203 11.70 5.33 7.56
CA LEU A 203 12.60 6.47 7.64
C LEU A 203 12.17 7.68 6.82
N SER A 204 11.21 7.54 5.89
CA SER A 204 10.78 8.65 5.02
C SER A 204 10.31 9.88 5.81
N GLY A 205 9.52 9.68 6.87
CA GLY A 205 9.04 10.74 7.76
C GLY A 205 10.16 11.40 8.54
N PHE A 206 11.07 10.60 9.09
CA PHE A 206 12.29 11.07 9.76
C PHE A 206 13.14 11.92 8.80
N LYS A 207 13.49 11.43 7.61
CA LYS A 207 14.26 12.16 6.59
C LYS A 207 13.62 13.49 6.23
N SER A 208 12.29 13.49 6.01
CA SER A 208 11.55 14.70 5.69
C SER A 208 11.62 15.74 6.82
N SER A 209 11.46 15.31 8.08
CA SER A 209 11.57 16.20 9.24
C SER A 209 12.97 16.82 9.38
N MET A 210 14.01 16.02 9.12
CA MET A 210 15.41 16.43 9.18
C MET A 210 15.77 17.41 8.06
N ALA A 211 15.28 17.17 6.84
CA ALA A 211 15.42 18.13 5.74
C ALA A 211 14.73 19.48 6.06
N GLN A 212 13.52 19.46 6.63
CA GLN A 212 12.80 20.67 7.02
C GLN A 212 13.48 21.45 8.15
N ALA A 213 14.13 20.74 9.08
CA ALA A 213 14.93 21.34 10.15
C ALA A 213 16.29 21.90 9.67
N GLY A 214 16.60 21.78 8.37
CA GLY A 214 17.89 22.22 7.81
C GLY A 214 19.06 21.30 8.17
N LYS A 215 18.78 20.06 8.57
CA LYS A 215 19.76 19.03 8.95
C LYS A 215 19.51 17.71 8.21
N PRO A 216 19.54 17.69 6.86
CA PRO A 216 19.26 16.48 6.10
C PRO A 216 20.19 15.33 6.52
N ILE A 217 19.69 14.10 6.45
CA ILE A 217 20.48 12.90 6.72
C ILE A 217 21.38 12.62 5.51
N GLU A 218 22.67 12.44 5.76
CA GLU A 218 23.63 12.08 4.73
C GLU A 218 23.35 10.67 4.19
N PRO A 219 23.50 10.41 2.88
CA PRO A 219 23.19 9.11 2.28
C PRO A 219 23.90 7.92 2.94
N ALA A 220 25.15 8.11 3.37
CA ALA A 220 25.92 7.06 4.05
C ALA A 220 25.33 6.74 5.44
N THR A 221 24.90 7.77 6.19
CA THR A 221 24.24 7.60 7.49
C THR A 221 22.88 6.93 7.32
N GLU A 222 22.11 7.32 6.29
CA GLU A 222 20.85 6.67 5.96
C GLU A 222 21.05 5.17 5.68
N ARG A 223 22.03 4.82 4.84
CA ARG A 223 22.32 3.42 4.53
C ARG A 223 22.64 2.60 5.78
N GLN A 224 23.50 3.11 6.65
CA GLN A 224 23.86 2.44 7.90
C GLN A 224 22.66 2.31 8.84
N LEU A 225 21.77 3.31 8.88
CA LEU A 225 20.55 3.22 9.67
C LEU A 225 19.58 2.16 9.13
N LEU A 226 19.44 2.05 7.81
CA LEU A 226 18.66 0.98 7.16
C LEU A 226 19.24 -0.40 7.47
N GLU A 227 20.56 -0.56 7.44
CA GLU A 227 21.25 -1.80 7.82
C GLU A 227 20.95 -2.17 9.28
N ILE A 228 21.12 -1.24 10.22
CA ILE A 228 20.79 -1.46 11.64
C ILE A 228 19.33 -1.90 11.79
N MET A 229 18.39 -1.15 11.22
CA MET A 229 16.97 -1.44 11.40
C MET A 229 16.58 -2.81 10.84
N ALA A 230 17.09 -3.16 9.66
CA ALA A 230 16.79 -4.43 9.02
C ALA A 230 17.45 -5.61 9.76
N ASP A 231 18.70 -5.47 10.21
CA ASP A 231 19.42 -6.52 10.93
C ASP A 231 18.84 -6.76 12.33
N GLN A 232 18.48 -5.69 13.04
CA GLN A 232 17.81 -5.82 14.34
C GLN A 232 16.45 -6.48 14.19
N LYS A 233 15.64 -6.09 13.21
CA LYS A 233 14.34 -6.71 12.95
C LYS A 233 14.46 -8.19 12.56
N ASP A 234 15.41 -8.53 11.69
CA ASP A 234 15.65 -9.92 11.25
C ASP A 234 16.09 -10.84 12.41
N SER A 235 16.84 -10.30 13.37
CA SER A 235 17.38 -11.04 14.51
C SER A 235 16.49 -11.02 15.76
N PHE A 236 15.50 -10.11 15.80
CA PHE A 236 14.59 -9.97 16.93
C PHE A 236 13.63 -11.15 17.03
N SER A 237 13.52 -11.72 18.24
CA SER A 237 12.60 -12.83 18.51
C SER A 237 11.30 -12.30 19.11
N PHE A 238 10.31 -12.03 18.26
CA PHE A 238 8.97 -11.67 18.70
C PHE A 238 8.31 -12.80 19.50
N LYS A 239 7.67 -12.44 20.60
CA LYS A 239 6.84 -13.34 21.42
C LYS A 239 5.45 -13.48 20.83
N SER A 240 4.98 -12.45 20.15
CA SER A 240 3.72 -12.46 19.41
C SER A 240 3.90 -13.02 17.99
N ASP A 241 2.89 -13.75 17.52
CA ASP A 241 2.78 -14.21 16.12
C ASP A 241 2.24 -13.13 15.17
N LEU A 242 1.97 -11.91 15.66
CA LEU A 242 1.59 -10.75 14.85
C LEU A 242 2.73 -10.24 13.97
N ALA A 243 3.97 -10.57 14.33
CA ALA A 243 5.15 -10.31 13.50
C ALA A 243 5.36 -11.36 12.40
N ASP A 244 4.68 -12.51 12.49
CA ASP A 244 4.86 -13.61 11.55
C ASP A 244 4.08 -13.35 10.26
N ASP A 245 4.83 -13.07 9.20
CA ASP A 245 4.31 -12.76 7.87
C ASP A 245 3.82 -13.99 7.10
N GLN A 246 4.10 -15.20 7.59
CA GLN A 246 3.60 -16.46 7.06
C GLN A 246 2.37 -16.96 7.82
N ASN A 247 2.00 -16.28 8.90
CA ASN A 247 0.80 -16.61 9.63
C ASN A 247 -0.40 -15.90 8.97
N TYR A 248 -1.21 -16.69 8.27
CA TYR A 248 -2.44 -16.25 7.61
C TYR A 248 -3.69 -16.40 8.47
N ASP A 249 -3.56 -16.79 9.74
CA ASP A 249 -4.70 -16.85 10.66
C ASP A 249 -5.27 -15.45 10.87
N MET A 250 -6.54 -15.27 10.50
CA MET A 250 -7.29 -14.03 10.73
C MET A 250 -8.32 -14.20 11.84
N GLY A 251 -8.19 -15.26 12.64
CA GLY A 251 -9.05 -15.55 13.78
C GLY A 251 -8.96 -14.50 14.87
N ALA A 252 -10.08 -14.27 15.56
CA ALA A 252 -10.19 -13.29 16.64
C ALA A 252 -9.15 -13.51 17.77
N SER A 253 -8.73 -14.76 18.01
CA SER A 253 -7.72 -15.09 19.02
C SER A 253 -6.36 -14.47 18.74
N ARG A 254 -5.96 -14.37 17.46
CA ARG A 254 -4.70 -13.77 17.05
C ARG A 254 -4.68 -12.27 17.35
N PHE A 255 -5.81 -11.60 17.17
CA PHE A 255 -5.95 -10.17 17.46
C PHE A 255 -6.46 -9.86 18.88
N SER A 256 -6.26 -10.79 19.81
CA SER A 256 -6.62 -10.56 21.22
C SER A 256 -5.80 -9.42 21.84
N ASP A 257 -6.36 -8.77 22.85
CA ASP A 257 -5.69 -7.67 23.58
C ASP A 257 -4.34 -8.11 24.16
N GLU A 258 -4.25 -9.35 24.67
CA GLU A 258 -3.02 -9.91 25.22
C GLU A 258 -1.92 -10.05 24.15
N ASN A 259 -2.27 -10.56 22.97
CA ASN A 259 -1.31 -10.73 21.89
C ASN A 259 -0.87 -9.38 21.29
N ILE A 260 -1.81 -8.43 21.15
CA ILE A 260 -1.49 -7.05 20.74
C ILE A 260 -0.58 -6.37 21.76
N GLN A 261 -0.82 -6.55 23.06
CA GLN A 261 0.02 -5.98 24.11
C GLN A 261 1.42 -6.61 24.13
N ALA A 262 1.53 -7.92 23.91
CA ALA A 262 2.83 -8.59 23.77
C ALA A 262 3.61 -8.02 22.58
N PHE A 263 2.94 -7.85 21.44
CA PHE A 263 3.53 -7.26 20.24
C PHE A 263 3.94 -5.78 20.43
N GLU A 264 3.13 -4.99 21.14
CA GLU A 264 3.48 -3.62 21.52
C GLU A 264 4.78 -3.55 22.33
N ASN A 265 4.93 -4.44 23.31
CA ASN A 265 6.13 -4.53 24.13
C ASN A 265 7.35 -4.93 23.30
N ASP A 266 7.20 -5.92 22.42
CA ASP A 266 8.25 -6.40 21.52
C ASP A 266 8.71 -5.28 20.56
N LEU A 267 7.78 -4.54 19.94
CA LEU A 267 8.11 -3.39 19.09
C LEU A 267 8.83 -2.29 19.88
N SER A 268 8.43 -2.04 21.13
CA SER A 268 9.11 -1.07 21.98
C SER A 268 10.55 -1.49 22.28
N GLU A 269 10.78 -2.77 22.55
CA GLU A 269 12.11 -3.32 22.81
C GLU A 269 13.00 -3.22 21.57
N LEU A 270 12.50 -3.66 20.41
CA LEU A 270 13.19 -3.54 19.13
C LEU A 270 13.55 -2.09 18.81
N HIS A 271 12.62 -1.15 18.97
CA HIS A 271 12.89 0.27 18.70
C HIS A 271 13.92 0.86 19.66
N ASN A 272 13.95 0.43 20.93
CA ASN A 272 14.97 0.86 21.87
C ASN A 272 16.37 0.36 21.45
N ILE A 273 16.49 -0.90 21.03
CA ILE A 273 17.75 -1.46 20.52
C ILE A 273 18.25 -0.67 19.30
N ILE A 274 17.35 -0.43 18.33
CA ILE A 274 17.66 0.38 17.14
C ILE A 274 18.13 1.79 17.54
N ALA A 275 17.44 2.45 18.48
CA ALA A 275 17.80 3.78 18.93
C ALA A 275 19.15 3.80 19.66
N GLU A 276 19.46 2.77 20.47
CA GLU A 276 20.75 2.61 21.15
C GLU A 276 21.91 2.46 20.17
N GLU A 277 21.75 1.67 19.11
CA GLU A 277 22.79 1.53 18.07
C GLU A 277 22.91 2.79 17.20
N ALA A 278 21.79 3.46 16.92
CA ALA A 278 21.78 4.70 16.14
C ALA A 278 22.49 5.88 16.84
N GLN A 279 22.71 5.84 18.15
CA GLN A 279 23.43 6.91 18.88
C GLN A 279 24.87 7.09 18.39
N ALA A 280 25.49 6.05 17.83
CA ALA A 280 26.82 6.13 17.27
C ALA A 280 26.85 6.87 15.92
N LEU A 281 25.69 7.01 15.26
CA LEU A 281 25.54 7.55 13.91
C LEU A 281 24.88 8.93 13.87
N LEU A 282 23.96 9.18 14.80
CA LEU A 282 23.09 10.35 14.80
C LEU A 282 23.49 11.35 15.89
N ASP A 283 23.35 12.64 15.58
CA ASP A 283 23.41 13.67 16.62
C ASP A 283 22.19 13.58 17.57
N PRO A 284 22.21 14.20 18.76
CA PRO A 284 21.10 14.09 19.71
C PRO A 284 19.74 14.56 19.19
N GLU A 285 19.71 15.52 18.27
CA GLU A 285 18.47 16.03 17.66
C GLU A 285 17.95 15.05 16.61
N GLN A 286 18.83 14.51 15.77
CA GLN A 286 18.51 13.46 14.81
C GLN A 286 18.03 12.19 15.51
N LEU A 287 18.69 11.79 16.60
CA LEU A 287 18.28 10.64 17.38
C LEU A 287 16.89 10.84 17.99
N ALA A 288 16.61 12.01 18.56
CA ALA A 288 15.29 12.33 19.11
C ALA A 288 14.20 12.26 18.03
N ALA A 289 14.49 12.78 16.83
CA ALA A 289 13.56 12.71 15.70
C ALA A 289 13.36 11.29 15.17
N LEU A 290 14.40 10.45 15.16
CA LEU A 290 14.28 9.04 14.82
C LEU A 290 13.36 8.32 15.82
N VAL A 291 13.59 8.49 17.12
CA VAL A 291 12.76 7.89 18.17
C VAL A 291 11.30 8.30 18.01
N GLN A 292 11.03 9.60 17.78
CA GLN A 292 9.68 10.09 17.54
C GLN A 292 9.04 9.46 16.29
N SER A 293 9.81 9.27 15.21
CA SER A 293 9.33 8.61 13.99
C SER A 293 8.94 7.15 14.28
N LEU A 294 9.82 6.40 14.96
CA LEU A 294 9.58 5.01 15.37
C LEU A 294 8.34 4.86 16.26
N GLU A 295 8.15 5.77 17.22
CA GLU A 295 6.96 5.81 18.06
C GLU A 295 5.68 6.07 17.26
N GLY A 296 5.72 7.03 16.32
CA GLY A 296 4.61 7.35 15.45
C GLY A 296 4.15 6.14 14.64
N MET A 297 5.09 5.38 14.09
CA MET A 297 4.78 4.17 13.33
C MET A 297 4.25 3.04 14.19
N ARG A 298 4.85 2.80 15.36
CA ARG A 298 4.34 1.81 16.33
C ARG A 298 2.89 2.12 16.67
N ASN A 299 2.57 3.37 16.98
CA ASN A 299 1.21 3.80 17.33
C ASN A 299 0.24 3.58 16.17
N MET A 300 0.66 3.89 14.94
CA MET A 300 -0.13 3.64 13.74
C MET A 300 -0.40 2.14 13.55
N GLN A 301 0.63 1.30 13.67
CA GLN A 301 0.54 -0.15 13.53
C GLN A 301 -0.38 -0.76 14.59
N LEU A 302 -0.23 -0.36 15.86
CA LEU A 302 -1.12 -0.81 16.94
C LEU A 302 -2.56 -0.35 16.74
N SER A 303 -2.77 0.86 16.22
CA SER A 303 -4.11 1.34 15.87
C SER A 303 -4.74 0.48 14.78
N GLN A 304 -3.97 0.04 13.77
CA GLN A 304 -4.46 -0.85 12.72
C GLN A 304 -4.81 -2.23 13.27
N LEU A 305 -3.97 -2.78 14.15
CA LEU A 305 -4.22 -4.07 14.81
C LEU A 305 -5.47 -4.05 15.70
N ARG A 306 -5.66 -2.98 16.48
CA ARG A 306 -6.88 -2.79 17.30
C ARG A 306 -8.13 -2.61 16.44
N MET A 307 -8.01 -1.96 15.28
CA MET A 307 -9.10 -1.87 14.33
C MET A 307 -9.44 -3.25 13.74
N ALA A 308 -8.43 -4.04 13.36
CA ALA A 308 -8.62 -5.41 12.90
C ALA A 308 -9.27 -6.28 13.98
N ALA A 309 -8.81 -6.19 15.23
CA ALA A 309 -9.41 -6.88 16.38
C ALA A 309 -10.92 -6.60 16.48
N ASN A 310 -11.33 -5.34 16.37
CA ASN A 310 -12.73 -4.95 16.39
C ASN A 310 -13.54 -5.47 15.19
N MET A 311 -12.91 -5.63 14.02
CA MET A 311 -13.57 -6.18 12.83
C MET A 311 -13.77 -7.69 12.90
N PHE A 312 -12.81 -8.41 13.51
CA PHE A 312 -12.83 -9.87 13.62
C PHE A 312 -13.41 -10.37 14.96
N ALA A 313 -13.69 -9.47 15.90
CA ALA A 313 -14.37 -9.82 17.14
C ALA A 313 -15.72 -10.51 16.84
N PRO A 314 -16.05 -11.61 17.55
CA PRO A 314 -17.36 -12.22 17.41
C PRO A 314 -18.43 -11.18 17.77
N LYS A 315 -19.43 -11.00 16.89
CA LYS A 315 -20.54 -10.09 17.15
C LYS A 315 -21.24 -10.54 18.44
N PRO A 316 -21.61 -9.60 19.33
CA PRO A 316 -22.44 -9.96 20.48
C PRO A 316 -23.72 -10.64 19.97
N GLU A 317 -24.04 -11.81 20.54
CA GLU A 317 -25.33 -12.47 20.30
C GLU A 317 -26.45 -11.53 20.78
N GLU A 318 -27.28 -11.05 19.85
CA GLU A 318 -28.56 -10.39 20.16
C GLU A 318 -29.66 -11.42 20.40
#